data_AF-A0A819YE93-F1
#
_entry.id   AF-A0A819YE93-F1
#
_cell.length_a   1.000
_cell.length_b   1.000
_cell.length_c   1.000
_cell.angle_alpha   90.00
_cell.angle_beta   90.00
_cell.angle_gamma   90.00
#
_symmetry.space_group_name_H-M   'P 1'
#
loop_
_entity.id
_entity.type
_entity.pdbx_description
1 polymer ?
#
loop_
_entity_poly.entity_id
_entity_poly.type
_entity_poly.pdbx_seq_one_letter_code
_entity_poly.pdbx_strand_id
1 'polypeptide(L)'
;MTIPMQYKRLFLVGDAAHIVPPTAAKGLNVAVKDARILAEAIIDVYDNNTTDKLDNYTDKCLIHISEAVEFATYMTSLLHKLDLSNENNEINEFDEILQQARQHQFQHSSALRRHIAQMFVS
;
A
#
# COMPACT_ATOMS: atom_id res chain seq x y z
N MET A 1 -1.58 -4.51 -9.65
CA MET A 1 -2.45 -3.35 -9.34
C MET A 1 -3.03 -2.85 -10.65
N THR A 2 -4.34 -2.62 -10.68
CA THR A 2 -5.07 -2.11 -11.85
C THR A 2 -5.31 -0.62 -11.68
N ILE A 3 -4.85 0.18 -12.63
CA ILE A 3 -5.10 1.62 -12.70
C ILE A 3 -5.56 1.95 -14.13
N PRO A 4 -6.71 2.64 -14.33
CA PRO A 4 -7.62 3.14 -13.30
C PRO A 4 -8.46 2.04 -12.62
N MET A 5 -8.99 2.33 -11.42
CA MET A 5 -9.90 1.43 -10.67
C MET A 5 -11.37 1.62 -11.07
N GLN A 6 -11.63 2.41 -12.11
CA GLN A 6 -12.98 2.73 -12.57
C GLN A 6 -13.04 2.82 -14.09
N TYR A 7 -14.20 2.48 -14.65
CA TYR A 7 -14.52 2.70 -16.05
C TYR A 7 -16.03 2.90 -16.24
N LYS A 8 -16.45 4.10 -16.65
CA LYS A 8 -17.87 4.48 -16.75
C LYS A 8 -18.62 4.20 -15.44
N ARG A 9 -19.45 3.15 -15.41
CA ARG A 9 -20.25 2.73 -14.24
C ARG A 9 -19.69 1.48 -13.55
N LEU A 10 -18.49 1.06 -13.92
CA LEU A 10 -17.76 -0.06 -13.30
C LEU A 10 -16.72 0.49 -12.33
N PHE A 11 -16.69 -0.05 -11.12
CA PHE A 11 -15.72 0.29 -10.07
C PHE A 11 -15.15 -1.01 -9.49
N LEU A 12 -13.83 -1.07 -9.33
CA LEU A 12 -13.10 -2.21 -8.79
C LEU A 12 -12.73 -1.94 -7.32
N VAL A 13 -12.86 -2.95 -6.46
CA VAL A 13 -12.64 -2.85 -5.01
C VAL A 13 -11.81 -4.03 -4.52
N GLY A 14 -10.87 -3.80 -3.61
CA GLY A 14 -10.07 -4.86 -2.98
C GLY A 14 -9.27 -5.68 -3.99
N ASP A 15 -9.29 -7.01 -3.86
CA ASP A 15 -8.51 -7.93 -4.68
C ASP A 15 -8.80 -7.83 -6.20
N ALA A 16 -9.95 -7.30 -6.59
CA ALA A 16 -10.26 -7.01 -7.99
C ALA A 16 -9.44 -5.84 -8.56
N ALA A 17 -8.95 -4.95 -7.69
CA ALA A 17 -8.16 -3.78 -8.04
C ALA A 17 -6.66 -3.94 -7.70
N HIS A 18 -6.33 -4.54 -6.56
CA HIS A 18 -4.95 -4.66 -6.09
C HIS A 18 -4.74 -5.88 -5.20
N ILE A 19 -3.51 -6.38 -5.18
CA ILE A 19 -3.07 -7.44 -4.26
C ILE A 19 -1.96 -6.82 -3.42
N VAL A 20 -2.15 -6.82 -2.10
CA VAL A 20 -1.14 -6.34 -1.15
C VAL A 20 -0.34 -7.54 -0.64
N PRO A 21 1.02 -7.47 -0.59
CA PRO A 21 1.81 -8.56 -0.05
C PRO A 21 1.36 -8.96 1.36
N PRO A 22 1.24 -10.27 1.68
CA PRO A 22 0.72 -10.73 2.97
C PRO A 22 1.57 -10.27 4.16
N THR A 23 2.85 -9.94 3.93
CA THR A 23 3.76 -9.37 4.93
C THR A 23 3.25 -8.06 5.54
N ALA A 24 2.41 -7.32 4.83
CA ALA A 24 1.80 -6.10 5.35
C ALA A 24 0.60 -6.36 6.26
N ALA A 25 -0.01 -7.56 6.21
CA ALA A 25 -1.27 -7.89 6.90
C ALA A 25 -2.41 -6.87 6.66
N LYS A 26 -2.39 -6.16 5.52
CA LYS A 26 -3.25 -5.02 5.21
C LYS A 26 -4.31 -5.26 4.14
N GLY A 27 -4.31 -6.41 3.45
CA GLY A 27 -5.19 -6.67 2.31
C GLY A 27 -6.67 -6.37 2.60
N LEU A 28 -7.20 -6.89 3.70
CA LEU A 28 -8.58 -6.62 4.11
C LEU A 28 -8.81 -5.15 4.51
N ASN A 29 -7.88 -4.53 5.24
CA ASN A 29 -8.02 -3.13 5.67
C ASN A 29 -8.08 -2.17 4.47
N VAL A 30 -7.23 -2.42 3.46
CA VAL A 30 -7.22 -1.63 2.22
C VAL A 30 -8.52 -1.85 1.44
N ALA A 31 -8.98 -3.09 1.29
CA ALA A 31 -10.25 -3.38 0.63
C ALA A 31 -11.46 -2.73 1.33
N VAL A 32 -11.49 -2.71 2.67
CA VAL A 32 -12.54 -2.01 3.45
C VAL A 32 -12.49 -0.51 3.22
N LYS A 33 -11.29 0.09 3.13
CA LYS A 33 -11.12 1.52 2.86
C LYS A 33 -11.57 1.88 1.45
N ASP A 34 -11.27 1.07 0.43
CA ASP A 34 -11.82 1.22 -0.92
C ASP A 34 -13.35 1.20 -0.92
N ALA A 35 -13.94 0.21 -0.23
CA ALA A 35 -15.39 0.03 -0.16
C ALA A 35 -16.07 1.24 0.52
N ARG A 36 -15.46 1.78 1.59
CA ARG A 36 -15.94 2.99 2.25
C ARG A 36 -15.91 4.20 1.32
N ILE A 37 -14.79 4.41 0.61
CA ILE A 37 -14.65 5.53 -0.35
C ILE A 37 -15.70 5.41 -1.46
N LEU A 38 -15.91 4.21 -2.00
CA LEU A 38 -16.92 3.99 -3.03
C LEU A 38 -18.34 4.22 -2.50
N ALA A 39 -18.66 3.72 -1.30
CA ALA A 39 -19.97 3.93 -0.68
C ALA A 39 -20.26 5.42 -0.44
N GLU A 40 -19.29 6.17 0.10
CA GLU A 40 -19.40 7.62 0.28
C GLU A 40 -19.59 8.36 -1.05
N ALA A 41 -18.95 7.89 -2.13
CA ALA A 41 -19.11 8.46 -3.46
C ALA A 41 -20.49 8.15 -4.06
N ILE A 42 -21.02 6.94 -3.87
CA ILE A 42 -22.35 6.56 -4.33
C ILE A 42 -23.43 7.35 -3.58
N ILE A 43 -23.32 7.47 -2.25
CA ILE A 43 -24.26 8.26 -1.44
C ILE A 43 -24.33 9.71 -1.93
N ASP A 44 -23.19 10.32 -2.28
CA ASP A 44 -23.12 11.70 -2.77
C ASP A 44 -23.88 11.92 -4.09
N VAL A 45 -23.91 10.90 -4.95
CA VAL A 45 -24.72 10.94 -6.18
C VAL A 45 -26.20 11.01 -5.85
N TYR A 46 -26.67 10.23 -4.87
CA TYR A 46 -28.09 10.18 -4.53
C TYR A 46 -28.55 11.38 -3.70
N ASP A 47 -27.72 11.85 -2.77
CA ASP A 47 -28.08 12.94 -1.86
C ASP A 47 -27.87 14.32 -2.50
N ASN A 48 -26.81 14.48 -3.31
CA ASN A 48 -26.37 15.78 -3.82
C ASN A 48 -26.39 15.87 -5.36
N ASN A 49 -26.76 14.79 -6.07
CA ASN A 49 -26.80 14.74 -7.54
C ASN A 49 -25.47 15.15 -8.21
N THR A 50 -24.34 14.84 -7.57
CA THR A 50 -22.99 15.08 -8.08
C THR A 50 -22.21 13.77 -8.23
N THR A 51 -21.38 13.68 -9.28
CA THR A 51 -20.48 12.55 -9.52
C THR A 51 -19.04 12.82 -9.11
N ASP A 52 -18.73 14.01 -8.58
CA ASP A 52 -17.35 14.43 -8.33
C ASP A 52 -16.54 13.39 -7.53
N LYS A 53 -17.13 12.77 -6.51
CA LYS A 53 -16.47 11.73 -5.72
C LYS A 53 -16.26 10.42 -6.48
N LEU A 54 -17.16 10.04 -7.37
CA LEU A 54 -17.01 8.87 -8.24
C LEU A 54 -15.97 9.13 -9.32
N ASP A 55 -15.97 10.32 -9.92
CA ASP A 55 -15.02 10.71 -10.96
C ASP A 55 -13.59 10.70 -10.41
N ASN A 56 -13.41 11.07 -9.14
CA ASN A 56 -12.12 11.03 -8.44
C ASN A 56 -11.88 9.74 -7.61
N TYR A 57 -12.65 8.67 -7.83
CA TYR A 57 -12.59 7.45 -6.99
C TYR A 57 -11.20 6.79 -7.03
N THR A 58 -10.64 6.62 -8.23
CA THR A 58 -9.30 6.02 -8.43
C THR A 58 -8.24 6.81 -7.67
N ASP A 59 -8.20 8.12 -7.84
CA ASP A 59 -7.18 8.97 -7.22
C ASP A 59 -7.27 8.92 -5.69
N LYS A 60 -8.48 8.91 -5.13
CA LYS A 60 -8.69 8.77 -3.68
C LYS A 60 -8.24 7.41 -3.14
N CYS A 61 -8.46 6.34 -3.89
CA CYS A 61 -8.03 5.00 -3.46
C CYS A 61 -6.50 4.86 -3.56
N LEU A 62 -5.89 5.40 -4.62
CA LEU A 62 -4.44 5.29 -4.85
C LEU A 62 -3.60 5.87 -3.71
N ILE A 63 -4.07 6.88 -2.98
CA ILE A 63 -3.36 7.44 -1.82
C ILE A 63 -3.05 6.33 -0.81
N HIS A 64 -4.07 5.63 -0.34
CA HIS A 64 -3.91 4.65 0.74
C HIS A 64 -3.38 3.30 0.25
N ILE A 65 -3.63 2.93 -1.01
CA ILE A 65 -3.02 1.76 -1.63
C ILE A 65 -1.50 1.96 -1.74
N SER A 66 -1.06 3.14 -2.18
CA SER A 66 0.38 3.46 -2.29
C SER A 66 1.07 3.44 -0.93
N GLU A 67 0.43 3.98 0.10
CA GLU A 67 0.88 3.88 1.49
C GLU A 67 1.02 2.41 1.96
N ALA A 68 0.05 1.55 1.65
CA ALA A 68 0.11 0.14 2.01
C ALA A 68 1.22 -0.63 1.26
N VAL A 69 1.44 -0.31 -0.02
CA VAL A 69 2.51 -0.91 -0.84
C VAL A 69 3.88 -0.45 -0.37
N GLU A 70 4.06 0.83 -0.05
CA GLU A 70 5.29 1.37 0.52
C GLU A 70 5.62 0.65 1.83
N PHE A 71 4.65 0.53 2.73
CA PHE A 71 4.82 -0.19 3.98
C PHE A 71 5.21 -1.65 3.78
N ALA A 72 4.52 -2.36 2.87
CA ALA A 72 4.82 -3.75 2.54
C ALA A 72 6.25 -3.91 2.00
N THR A 73 6.68 -2.99 1.15
CA THR A 73 8.01 -2.97 0.54
C THR A 73 9.07 -2.72 1.61
N TYR A 74 8.84 -1.74 2.48
CA TYR A 74 9.72 -1.44 3.61
C TYR A 74 9.88 -2.65 4.53
N MET A 75 8.77 -3.25 4.98
CA MET A 75 8.80 -4.42 5.87
C MET A 75 9.47 -5.64 5.24
N THR A 76 9.24 -5.87 3.95
CA THR A 76 9.93 -6.94 3.21
C THR A 76 11.43 -6.70 3.17
N SER A 77 11.87 -5.47 2.84
CA SER A 77 13.29 -5.10 2.82
C SER A 77 13.98 -5.16 4.20
N LEU A 78 13.21 -4.95 5.27
CA LEU A 78 13.70 -4.99 6.65
C LEU A 78 13.85 -6.42 7.18
N LEU A 79 12.93 -7.32 6.81
CA LEU A 79 12.75 -8.63 7.44
C LEU A 79 13.22 -9.82 6.60
N HIS A 80 13.24 -9.71 5.28
CA HIS A 80 13.59 -10.82 4.39
C HIS A 80 14.93 -10.55 3.71
N LYS A 81 15.77 -11.58 3.57
CA LYS A 81 16.89 -11.54 2.63
C LYS A 81 16.32 -11.71 1.22
N LEU A 82 16.49 -10.68 0.39
CA LEU A 82 16.12 -10.77 -1.02
C LEU A 82 17.30 -11.41 -1.74
N ASP A 83 17.14 -12.64 -2.21
CA ASP A 83 18.17 -13.31 -3.00
C ASP A 83 18.08 -12.78 -4.44
N LEU A 84 18.67 -11.59 -4.67
CA LEU A 84 18.75 -10.95 -5.98
C LEU A 84 20.04 -11.36 -6.69
N SER A 85 20.42 -12.64 -6.56
CA SER A 85 21.59 -13.18 -7.23
C SER A 85 21.42 -13.08 -8.75
N ASN A 86 22.06 -12.08 -9.37
CA ASN A 86 22.36 -12.14 -10.80
C ASN A 86 23.45 -13.20 -11.01
N GLU A 87 23.61 -13.71 -12.24
CA GLU A 87 24.44 -14.86 -12.64
C GLU A 87 25.89 -14.92 -12.06
N ASN A 88 26.41 -13.82 -11.51
CA ASN A 88 27.75 -13.69 -10.92
C ASN A 88 27.78 -13.52 -9.38
N ASN A 89 26.66 -13.59 -8.65
CA ASN A 89 26.60 -13.51 -7.18
C ASN A 89 27.09 -12.17 -6.55
N GLU A 90 27.27 -11.10 -7.33
CA GLU A 90 27.85 -9.83 -6.86
C GLU A 90 26.86 -8.88 -6.14
N ILE A 91 25.54 -9.13 -6.20
CA ILE A 91 24.51 -8.18 -5.73
C ILE A 91 24.17 -8.30 -4.23
N ASN A 92 24.57 -9.40 -3.57
CA ASN A 92 24.09 -9.68 -2.21
C ASN A 92 24.77 -8.84 -1.10
N GLU A 93 26.03 -8.42 -1.25
CA GLU A 93 26.74 -7.70 -0.16
C GLU A 93 26.21 -6.27 0.06
N PHE A 94 25.94 -5.53 -1.02
CA PHE A 94 25.40 -4.17 -0.90
C PHE A 94 23.99 -4.15 -0.29
N ASP A 95 23.14 -5.08 -0.69
CA ASP A 95 21.78 -5.22 -0.15
C ASP A 95 21.79 -5.61 1.34
N GLU A 96 22.74 -6.45 1.76
CA GLU A 96 22.96 -6.78 3.17
C GLU A 96 23.37 -5.55 3.99
N ILE A 97 24.30 -4.73 3.48
CA ILE A 97 24.70 -3.47 4.15
C ILE A 97 23.50 -2.53 4.30
N LEU A 98 22.69 -2.38 3.24
CA LEU A 98 21.53 -1.50 3.26
C LEU A 98 20.44 -2.02 4.22
N GLN A 99 20.23 -3.34 4.28
CA GLN A 99 19.32 -3.97 5.24
C GLN A 99 19.80 -3.74 6.69
N GLN A 100 21.08 -3.93 6.99
CA GLN A 100 21.65 -3.67 8.32
C GLN A 100 21.48 -2.21 8.72
N ALA A 101 21.72 -1.27 7.80
CA ALA A 101 21.49 0.16 8.05
C ALA A 101 20.02 0.46 8.39
N ARG A 102 19.06 -0.15 7.69
CA ARG A 102 17.62 -0.02 8.00
C ARG A 102 17.27 -0.60 9.37
N GLN A 103 17.80 -1.78 9.73
CA GLN A 103 17.59 -2.40 11.04
C GLN A 103 18.17 -1.53 12.16
N HIS A 104 19.37 -0.99 11.96
CA HIS A 104 19.99 -0.06 12.89
C HIS A 104 19.13 1.20 13.08
N GLN A 105 18.65 1.81 12.00
CA GLN A 105 17.73 2.95 12.08
C GLN A 105 16.44 2.62 12.83
N PHE A 106 15.85 1.45 12.56
CA PHE A 106 14.65 0.99 13.27
C PHE A 106 14.87 0.87 14.78
N GLN A 107 16.02 0.32 15.21
CA GLN A 107 16.37 0.16 16.62
C GLN A 107 16.67 1.48 17.33
N HIS A 108 17.18 2.49 16.62
CA HIS A 108 17.67 3.72 17.24
C HIS A 108 16.77 4.95 17.01
N SER A 109 15.83 4.92 16.06
CA SER A 109 14.92 6.02 15.78
C SER A 109 13.51 5.78 16.33
N SER A 110 13.14 6.51 17.38
CA SER A 110 11.77 6.48 17.94
C SER A 110 10.73 7.02 16.96
N ALA A 111 11.10 8.01 16.14
CA ALA A 111 10.23 8.57 15.10
C ALA A 111 9.89 7.52 14.04
N LEU A 112 10.88 6.75 13.58
CA LEU A 112 10.68 5.68 12.60
C LEU A 112 9.79 4.57 13.17
N ARG A 113 10.05 4.13 14.41
CA ARG A 113 9.19 3.13 15.06
C ARG A 113 7.75 3.60 15.21
N ARG A 114 7.54 4.88 15.56
CA ARG A 114 6.21 5.47 15.65
C ARG A 114 5.51 5.49 14.30
N HIS A 115 6.22 5.90 13.24
CA HIS A 115 5.67 5.92 11.90
C HIS A 115 5.28 4.52 11.42
N ILE A 116 6.15 3.52 11.59
CA ILE A 116 5.87 2.11 11.25
C ILE A 116 4.69 1.58 12.08
N ALA A 117 4.60 1.92 13.36
CA ALA A 117 3.47 1.51 14.20
C ALA A 117 2.15 2.14 13.72
N GLN A 118 2.15 3.43 13.37
CA GLN A 118 0.98 4.11 12.78
C GLN A 118 0.58 3.46 11.46
N MET A 119 1.56 3.13 10.63
CA MET A 119 1.34 2.40 9.40
C MET A 119 0.79 1.01 9.68
N PHE A 120 1.23 0.28 10.70
CA PHE A 120 0.73 -1.07 10.98
C PHE A 120 -0.74 -1.11 11.42
N VAL A 121 -1.19 -0.12 12.19
CA VAL A 121 -2.55 -0.09 12.76
C VAL A 121 -3.60 0.65 11.91
N SER A 122 -3.16 1.38 10.88
CA SER A 122 -4.02 2.12 9.96
C SER A 122 -4.68 1.25 8.89
#